data_AF-A0A958CY74-F1
#
_entry.id   AF-A0A958CY74-F1
#
_cell.length_a   1.000
_cell.length_b   1.000
_cell.length_c   1.000
_cell.angle_alpha   90.00
_cell.angle_beta   90.00
_cell.angle_gamma   90.00
#
_symmetry.space_group_name_H-M   'P 1'
#
loop_
_entity.id
_entity.type
_entity.pdbx_description
1 polymer ?
#
loop_
_entity_poly.entity_id
_entity_poly.type
_entity_poly.pdbx_seq_one_letter_code
_entity_poly.pdbx_strand_id
1 'polypeptide(L)' 'MIDHASLDTMLRRVDVLSREVEQLRRDLLRGVAAQPATLQPKPSLFGSVRAGDITAEMIDEAQRDLFRSLEDL' A
#
# COMPACT_ATOMS: atom_id res chain seq x y z
N MET A 1 42.40 12.17 22.61
CA MET A 1 40.98 12.28 23.01
C MET A 1 40.21 12.67 21.76
N ILE A 2 39.30 11.82 21.29
CA ILE A 2 38.34 12.25 20.27
C ILE A 2 37.42 13.25 20.97
N ASP A 3 37.36 14.46 20.45
CA ASP A 3 36.54 15.52 21.02
C ASP A 3 35.06 15.12 20.89
N HIS A 4 34.42 14.79 22.01
CA HIS A 4 33.06 14.24 22.04
C HIS A 4 32.03 15.19 21.40
N ALA A 5 32.26 16.50 21.49
CA ALA A 5 31.44 17.50 20.83
C ALA A 5 31.54 17.43 19.29
N SER A 6 32.69 17.03 18.76
CA SER A 6 32.90 16.83 17.32
C SER A 6 32.18 15.58 16.82
N LEU A 7 32.23 14.49 17.60
CA LEU A 7 31.54 13.23 17.27
C LEU A 7 30.01 13.41 17.23
N ASP A 8 29.42 14.05 18.24
CA ASP A 8 27.98 14.32 18.28
C ASP A 8 27.52 15.18 17.11
N THR A 9 28.34 16.15 16.70
CA THR A 9 28.07 16.98 15.52
C THR A 9 28.09 16.16 14.24
N MET A 10 29.04 15.22 14.10
CA MET A 10 29.09 14.30 12.96
C MET A 10 27.88 13.36 12.93
N LEU A 11 27.48 12.79 14.07
CA LEU A 11 26.31 11.91 14.16
C LEU A 11 25.02 12.63 13.77
N ARG A 12 24.79 13.85 14.26
CA ARG A 12 23.64 14.67 13.85
C ARG A 12 23.63 14.92 12.34
N ARG A 13 24.80 15.14 11.75
CA ARG A 13 24.91 15.36 10.30
C ARG A 13 24.61 14.09 9.51
N VAL A 14 25.02 12.93 10.00
CA VAL A 14 24.66 11.62 9.42
C VAL A 14 23.15 11.40 9.48
N ASP A 15 22.50 11.74 10.60
CA ASP A 15 21.04 11.60 10.75
C ASP A 15 20.28 12.50 9.77
N VAL A 16 20.71 13.75 9.60
CA VAL A 16 20.10 14.68 8.64
C VAL A 16 20.25 14.14 7.21
N LEU A 17 21.46 13.73 6.83
CA LEU A 17 21.71 13.16 5.49
C LEU A 17 20.90 11.87 5.25
N SER A 18 20.75 11.03 6.26
CA SER A 18 19.96 9.78 6.15
C SER A 18 18.49 10.08 5.86
N ARG A 19 17.92 11.11 6.50
CA ARG A 19 16.54 11.56 6.25
C ARG A 19 16.38 12.14 4.85
N GLU A 20 17.35 12.92 4.39
CA GLU A 20 17.35 13.49 3.03
C GLU A 20 17.39 12.40 1.96
N VAL A 21 18.23 11.37 2.15
CA VAL A 21 18.30 10.20 1.24
C VAL A 21 16.98 9.45 1.19
N GLU A 22 16.34 9.18 2.34
CA GLU A 22 15.04 8.52 2.38
C GLU A 22 13.91 9.38 1.77
N GLN A 23 14.00 10.70 1.89
CA GLN A 23 13.08 11.61 1.21
C GLN A 23 13.26 11.55 -0.30
N LEU A 24 14.49 11.65 -0.78
CA LEU A 24 14.82 11.52 -2.21
C LEU A 24 14.36 10.17 -2.77
N ARG A 25 14.58 9.07 -2.05
CA ARG A 25 14.09 7.74 -2.43
C ARG A 25 12.57 7.72 -2.58
N ARG A 26 11.83 8.28 -1.62
CA ARG A 26 10.35 8.35 -1.69
C ARG A 26 9.88 9.20 -2.86
N ASP A 27 10.53 10.33 -3.12
CA ASP A 27 10.17 11.21 -4.23
C ASP A 27 10.46 10.57 -5.59
N LEU A 28 11.57 9.85 -5.72
CA LEU A 28 11.86 9.03 -6.91
C LEU A 28 10.84 7.92 -7.09
N LEU A 29 10.48 7.19 -6.03
CA LEU A 29 9.45 6.15 -6.11
C LEU A 29 8.09 6.73 -6.46
N ARG A 30 7.74 7.93 -5.98
CA ARG A 30 6.53 8.63 -6.40
C ARG A 30 6.59 9.03 -7.86
N GLY A 31 7.71 9.56 -8.34
CA GLY A 31 7.89 9.91 -9.77
C GLY A 31 7.83 8.69 -10.70
N VAL A 32 8.41 7.55 -10.27
CA VAL A 32 8.38 6.28 -11.02
C VAL A 32 7.02 5.60 -10.93
N ALA A 33 6.35 5.61 -9.78
CA ALA A 33 5.01 5.05 -9.61
C ALA A 33 3.90 5.96 -10.17
N ALA A 34 4.19 7.24 -10.42
CA ALA A 34 3.30 8.17 -11.11
C ALA A 34 3.40 8.07 -12.64
N GLN A 35 4.34 7.28 -13.19
CA GLN A 35 4.07 6.72 -14.51
C GLN A 35 2.82 5.86 -14.34
N PRO A 36 1.76 6.09 -15.14
CA PRO A 36 0.67 5.14 -15.18
C PRO A 36 1.30 3.85 -15.67
N ALA A 37 1.64 2.95 -14.74
CA ALA A 37 1.74 1.55 -15.05
C ALA A 37 0.42 1.28 -15.76
N THR A 38 0.49 1.05 -17.08
CA THR A 38 -0.61 0.42 -17.81
C THR A 38 -1.12 -0.64 -16.87
N LEU A 39 -2.33 -0.47 -16.34
CA LEU A 39 -2.88 -1.29 -15.26
C LEU A 39 -2.92 -2.71 -15.79
N GLN A 40 -1.79 -3.41 -15.72
CA GLN A 40 -1.69 -4.80 -16.06
C GLN A 40 -2.40 -5.47 -14.92
N PRO A 41 -3.59 -6.02 -15.18
CA PRO A 41 -4.41 -6.50 -14.12
C PRO A 41 -3.66 -7.64 -13.45
N LYS A 42 -3.42 -7.51 -12.14
CA LYS A 42 -2.70 -8.53 -11.38
C LYS A 42 -3.46 -9.85 -11.55
N PRO A 43 -2.79 -10.94 -11.96
CA PRO A 43 -3.44 -12.24 -11.99
C PRO A 43 -3.75 -12.63 -10.54
N SER A 44 -5.03 -12.63 -10.16
CA SER A 44 -5.46 -13.28 -8.92
C SER A 44 -5.45 -14.80 -9.13
N LEU A 45 -5.51 -15.58 -8.05
CA LEU A 45 -5.68 -17.05 -8.13
C LEU A 45 -6.91 -17.47 -8.96
N PHE A 46 -7.86 -16.56 -9.19
CA PHE A 46 -9.05 -16.75 -10.02
C PHE A 46 -9.00 -15.94 -11.34
N GLY A 47 -7.81 -15.51 -11.76
CA GLY A 47 -7.64 -14.57 -12.87
C GLY A 47 -8.00 -13.14 -12.46
N SER A 48 -7.69 -12.18 -13.32
CA SER A 48 -8.14 -10.79 -13.14
C SER A 48 -9.65 -10.69 -13.39
N VAL A 49 -10.45 -11.08 -12.41
CA VAL A 49 -11.89 -10.81 -12.43
C VAL A 49 -12.02 -9.29 -12.34
N ARG A 50 -12.54 -8.67 -13.39
CA ARG A 50 -12.96 -7.26 -13.30
C ARG A 50 -14.01 -7.25 -12.20
N ALA A 51 -13.73 -6.59 -11.07
CA ALA A 51 -14.74 -6.26 -10.06
C ALA A 51 -15.71 -5.19 -10.60
N GLY A 52 -16.10 -5.30 -11.88
CA GLY A 52 -17.17 -4.56 -12.50
C GLY A 52 -18.38 -5.48 -12.47
N ASP A 53 -19.45 -5.00 -11.85
CA ASP A 53 -20.77 -5.63 -11.77
C ASP A 53 -20.98 -6.60 -10.59
N ILE A 54 -20.35 -6.36 -9.44
CA ILE A 54 -20.89 -6.86 -8.16
C ILE A 54 -21.55 -5.67 -7.47
N THR A 55 -22.87 -5.62 -7.50
CA THR A 55 -23.64 -4.60 -6.79
C THR A 55 -23.89 -5.05 -5.35
N ALA A 56 -24.25 -4.11 -4.46
CA ALA A 56 -24.57 -4.43 -3.08
C ALA A 56 -25.74 -5.44 -3.00
N GLU A 57 -26.70 -5.31 -3.92
CA GLU A 57 -27.85 -6.19 -4.04
C GLU A 57 -27.45 -7.64 -4.36
N MET A 58 -26.46 -7.84 -5.22
CA MET A 58 -25.95 -9.18 -5.55
C MET A 58 -25.25 -9.84 -4.36
N ILE A 59 -24.59 -9.04 -3.50
CA ILE A 59 -23.97 -9.53 -2.27
C ILE A 59 -25.05 -9.93 -1.26
N ASP A 60 -26.06 -9.09 -1.06
CA ASP A 60 -27.15 -9.34 -0.12
C ASP A 60 -27.98 -10.57 -0.52
N GLU A 61 -28.25 -10.76 -1.82
CA GLU A 61 -28.92 -11.95 -2.34
C GLU A 61 -28.09 -13.22 -2.10
N ALA A 62 -26.79 -13.20 -2.44
CA ALA A 62 -25.91 -14.33 -2.21
C ALA A 62 -25.77 -14.69 -0.71
N GLN A 63 -25.78 -13.70 0.18
CA GLN A 63 -25.74 -13.93 1.62
C GLN A 63 -27.02 -14.58 2.14
N ARG A 64 -28.20 -14.19 1.63
CA ARG A 64 -29.48 -14.82 1.97
C ARG A 64 -29.57 -16.26 1.45
N ASP A 65 -29.00 -16.54 0.29
CA ASP A 65 -28.96 -17.90 -0.24
C ASP A 65 -28.02 -18.82 0.57
N LEU A 66 -26.90 -18.27 1.04
CA LEU A 66 -25.90 -19.05 1.79
C LEU A 66 -26.34 -19.36 3.22
N PHE A 67 -27.06 -18.44 3.85
CA PHE A 67 -27.50 -18.55 5.24
C PHE A 67 -29.03 -18.48 5.29
N ARG A 68 -29.68 -19.57 5.75
CA ARG A 68 -31.11 -19.51 6.06
C ARG A 68 -31.38 -18.38 7.05
N SER A 69 -32.48 -17.67 6.85
CA SER A 69 -32.84 -16.58 7.75
C SER A 69 -33.01 -17.13 9.17
N LEU A 70 -32.62 -16.34 10.17
CA LEU A 70 -32.84 -16.69 11.58
C LEU A 70 -34.34 -16.79 11.92
N GLU A 71 -35.22 -16.30 11.04
CA GLU A 71 -36.67 -16.37 11.13
C GLU A 71 -37.20 -17.75 10.68
N ASP A 72 -36.39 -18.54 9.96
CA ASP A 72 -36.68 -19.91 9.53
C ASP A 72 -36.15 -20.99 10.52
N LEU A 73 -35.63 -20.58 11.68
CA LEU A 73 -35.09 -21.44 12.73
C LEU A 73 -36.06 -21.53 13.93
#